data_AF-A0A2M8DW73-F1
#
_entry.id   AF-A0A2M8DW73-F1
#
_cell.length_a   1.000
_cell.length_b   1.000
_cell.length_c   1.000
_cell.angle_alpha   90.00
_cell.angle_beta   90.00
_cell.angle_gamma   90.00
#
_symmetry.space_group_name_H-M   'P 1'
#
loop_
_entity.id
_entity.type
_entity.pdbx_description
1 polymer ?
#
loop_
_entity_poly.entity_id
_entity_poly.type
_entity_poly.pdbx_seq_one_letter_code
_entity_poly.pdbx_strand_id
1 'polypeptide(L)'
;VPINNLVKVEGTPLADAADLDPLDFVRTIAVARITMPTARVRLSAGRQQMSDAVQALCFLAGANSIFYGEQLLTTGNPEVERDRALLDKLGMYPFAEQH
;
A
#
# COMPACT_ATOMS: atom_id res chain seq x y z
N VAL A 1 9.26 0.95 7.22
CA VAL A 1 8.14 0.49 8.06
C VAL A 1 7.03 -0.01 7.17
N PRO A 2 6.92 -1.33 6.95
CA PRO A 2 5.82 -1.90 6.19
C PRO A 2 4.54 -1.92 7.01
N ILE A 3 3.43 -1.53 6.39
CA ILE A 3 2.08 -1.65 6.95
C ILE A 3 1.27 -2.51 5.97
N ASN A 4 0.79 -3.64 6.48
CA ASN A 4 0.01 -4.62 5.73
C ASN A 4 -1.45 -4.49 6.14
N ASN A 5 -2.36 -4.51 5.17
CA ASN A 5 -3.74 -4.86 5.44
C ASN A 5 -3.88 -6.38 5.49
N LEU A 6 -4.74 -6.90 6.36
CA LEU A 6 -4.93 -8.34 6.52
C LEU A 6 -5.48 -8.92 5.20
N VAL A 7 -4.73 -9.84 4.60
CA VAL A 7 -5.23 -10.69 3.53
C VAL A 7 -5.78 -11.95 4.17
N LYS A 8 -7.10 -12.10 4.16
CA LYS A 8 -7.79 -13.27 4.70
C LYS A 8 -7.55 -14.47 3.80
N VAL A 9 -7.15 -15.59 4.39
CA VAL A 9 -6.87 -16.84 3.68
C VAL A 9 -7.69 -17.95 4.33
N GLU A 10 -8.44 -18.69 3.51
CA GLU A 10 -9.23 -19.84 3.96
C GLU A 10 -8.37 -20.83 4.75
N GLY A 11 -8.90 -21.36 5.84
CA GLY A 11 -8.18 -22.28 6.73
C GLY A 11 -7.24 -21.60 7.74
N THR A 12 -7.06 -20.28 7.69
CA THR A 12 -6.35 -19.55 8.76
C THR A 12 -7.31 -19.12 9.87
N PRO A 13 -6.84 -18.96 11.13
CA PRO A 13 -7.69 -18.48 12.23
C PRO A 13 -8.34 -17.11 12.01
N LEU A 14 -7.83 -16.32 11.05
CA LEU A 14 -8.33 -14.98 10.73
C LEU A 14 -9.11 -14.94 9.41
N ALA A 15 -9.48 -16.09 8.84
CA ALA A 15 -10.23 -16.17 7.59
C ALA A 15 -11.55 -15.37 7.65
N ASP A 16 -12.24 -15.45 8.79
CA ASP A 16 -13.57 -14.84 9.01
C ASP A 16 -13.51 -13.56 9.86
N ALA A 17 -12.31 -12.97 10.03
CA ALA A 17 -12.18 -11.71 10.77
C ALA A 17 -13.01 -10.59 10.11
N ALA A 18 -13.49 -9.61 10.88
CA ALA A 18 -14.17 -8.45 10.30
C ALA A 18 -13.22 -7.64 9.41
N ASP A 19 -13.74 -7.01 8.36
CA ASP A 19 -12.96 -6.05 7.57
C ASP A 19 -12.65 -4.81 8.39
N LEU A 20 -11.44 -4.28 8.21
CA LEU A 20 -11.03 -3.01 8.80
C LEU A 20 -11.67 -1.85 8.01
N ASP A 21 -12.16 -0.83 8.72
CA ASP A 21 -12.59 0.42 8.07
C ASP A 21 -11.40 1.00 7.27
N PRO A 22 -11.57 1.29 5.96
CA PRO A 22 -10.51 1.89 5.16
C PRO A 22 -9.91 3.16 5.77
N LEU A 23 -10.68 3.96 6.49
CA LEU A 23 -10.21 5.18 7.15
C LEU A 23 -9.35 4.87 8.39
N ASP A 24 -9.60 3.77 9.09
CA ASP A 24 -8.71 3.33 10.18
C ASP A 24 -7.36 2.87 9.64
N PHE A 25 -7.35 2.24 8.46
CA PHE A 25 -6.10 1.91 7.78
C PHE A 25 -5.32 3.17 7.37
N VAL A 26 -5.99 4.15 6.75
CA VAL A 26 -5.38 5.45 6.39
C VAL A 26 -4.86 6.16 7.65
N ARG A 27 -5.62 6.14 8.75
CA ARG A 27 -5.19 6.71 10.04
C ARG A 27 -3.91 6.04 10.55
N THR A 28 -3.80 4.72 10.40
CA THR A 28 -2.61 3.96 10.78
C THR A 28 -1.37 4.41 9.98
N ILE A 29 -1.52 4.66 8.68
CA ILE A 29 -0.45 5.25 7.85
C ILE A 29 -0.05 6.63 8.36
N ALA A 30 -1.03 7.50 8.63
CA ALA A 30 -0.77 8.87 9.11
C ALA A 30 -0.01 8.88 10.45
N VAL A 31 -0.43 8.04 11.40
CA VAL A 31 0.24 7.88 12.68
C VAL A 31 1.68 7.40 12.49
N ALA A 32 1.90 6.41 11.62
CA ALA A 32 3.24 5.92 11.31
C ALA A 32 4.14 7.00 10.70
N ARG A 33 3.62 7.81 9.76
CA ARG A 33 4.36 8.94 9.19
C ARG A 33 4.75 9.97 10.27
N ILE A 34 3.80 10.37 11.11
CA ILE A 34 4.04 11.40 12.14
C ILE A 34 5.05 10.90 13.19
N THR A 35 4.91 9.66 13.64
CA THR A 35 5.77 9.08 14.68
C THR A 35 7.16 8.68 14.16
N MET A 36 7.30 8.41 12.86
CA MET A 36 8.54 7.98 12.21
C MET A 36 8.83 8.84 10.96
N PRO A 37 9.13 10.15 11.12
CA PRO A 37 9.13 11.12 10.02
C PRO A 37 10.19 10.84 8.94
N THR A 38 11.32 10.22 9.31
CA THR A 38 12.41 9.90 8.37
C THR A 38 12.27 8.52 7.73
N ALA A 39 11.33 7.70 8.18
CA ALA A 39 11.18 6.35 7.68
C ALA A 39 10.48 6.32 6.31
N ARG A 40 10.84 5.33 5.50
CA ARG A 40 10.02 4.91 4.36
C ARG A 40 8.82 4.12 4.90
N VAL A 41 7.63 4.69 4.79
CA VAL A 41 6.37 4.04 5.18
C VAL A 41 5.85 3.30 3.95
N ARG A 42 5.82 1.97 4.02
CA ARG A 42 5.50 1.12 2.87
C ARG A 42 4.09 0.58 2.97
N LEU A 43 3.25 0.99 2.03
CA LEU A 43 1.96 0.37 1.77
C LEU A 43 2.22 -0.98 1.08
N SER A 44 1.99 -2.07 1.81
CA SER A 44 2.50 -3.41 1.46
C SER A 44 1.37 -4.36 1.04
N ALA A 45 1.09 -5.43 1.79
CA ALA A 45 0.06 -6.41 1.44
C ALA A 45 -1.37 -5.86 1.58
N GLY A 46 -2.31 -6.43 0.82
CA GLY A 46 -3.74 -6.09 0.85
C GLY A 46 -4.13 -4.85 0.02
N ARG A 47 -3.19 -4.25 -0.72
CA ARG A 47 -3.46 -3.13 -1.65
C ARG A 47 -4.49 -3.43 -2.72
N GLN A 48 -4.49 -4.66 -3.24
CA GLN A 48 -5.41 -5.08 -4.30
C GLN A 48 -6.89 -4.92 -3.90
N GLN A 49 -7.18 -5.09 -2.61
CA GLN A 49 -8.53 -4.99 -2.05
C GLN A 49 -8.95 -3.53 -1.80
N MET A 50 -7.99 -2.58 -1.87
CA MET A 50 -8.26 -1.16 -1.70
C MET A 50 -8.71 -0.54 -3.02
N SER A 51 -9.65 0.40 -2.91
CA SER A 51 -9.98 1.28 -4.03
C SER A 51 -8.84 2.25 -4.32
N ASP A 52 -8.80 2.78 -5.54
CA ASP A 52 -7.83 3.80 -5.95
C ASP A 52 -7.90 5.03 -5.02
N ALA A 53 -9.10 5.40 -4.55
CA ALA A 53 -9.31 6.49 -3.61
C ALA A 53 -8.66 6.22 -2.24
N VAL A 54 -8.79 4.99 -1.71
CA VAL A 54 -8.17 4.61 -0.43
C VAL A 54 -6.64 4.59 -0.55
N GLN A 55 -6.11 4.06 -1.67
CA GLN A 55 -4.67 4.11 -1.91
C GLN A 55 -4.15 5.54 -2.05
N ALA A 56 -4.87 6.42 -2.75
CA ALA A 56 -4.55 7.84 -2.84
C ALA A 56 -4.52 8.51 -1.45
N LEU A 57 -5.50 8.21 -0.59
CA LEU A 57 -5.51 8.68 0.80
C LEU A 57 -4.33 8.14 1.61
N CYS A 58 -3.89 6.89 1.39
CA CYS A 58 -2.71 6.35 2.05
C CYS A 58 -1.43 7.09 1.62
N PHE A 59 -1.28 7.40 0.33
CA PHE A 59 -0.15 8.21 -0.16
C PHE A 59 -0.19 9.62 0.45
N LEU A 60 -1.36 10.26 0.47
CA LEU A 60 -1.55 11.57 1.10
C LEU A 60 -1.24 11.53 2.62
N ALA A 61 -1.62 10.46 3.31
CA ALA A 61 -1.35 10.25 4.73
C ALA A 61 0.14 10.03 5.03
N GLY A 62 0.96 9.73 4.02
CA GLY A 62 2.41 9.68 4.14
C GLY A 62 3.06 8.35 3.77
N ALA A 63 2.33 7.38 3.21
CA ALA A 63 2.95 6.24 2.55
C ALA A 63 3.80 6.74 1.36
N ASN A 64 5.02 6.25 1.23
CA ASN A 64 5.96 6.66 0.18
C ASN A 64 6.79 5.49 -0.37
N SER A 65 6.28 4.27 -0.22
CA SER A 65 6.85 3.05 -0.78
C SER A 65 5.73 2.05 -1.01
N ILE A 66 5.82 1.30 -2.10
CA ILE A 66 4.99 0.13 -2.40
C ILE A 66 5.90 -1.01 -2.88
N PHE A 67 5.38 -2.24 -2.92
CA PHE A 67 5.99 -3.28 -3.75
C PHE A 67 5.59 -3.04 -5.20
N TYR A 68 6.58 -2.94 -6.09
CA TYR A 68 6.39 -2.68 -7.51
C TYR A 68 7.36 -3.57 -8.30
N GLY A 69 6.88 -4.19 -9.37
CA GLY A 69 7.68 -5.08 -10.23
C GLY A 69 6.81 -6.14 -10.89
N GLU A 70 7.28 -6.67 -12.02
CA GLU A 70 6.55 -7.63 -12.87
C GLU A 70 6.31 -8.99 -12.20
N GLN A 71 7.03 -9.29 -11.12
CA GLN A 71 6.84 -10.49 -10.30
C GLN A 71 6.99 -10.15 -8.81
N LEU A 72 6.19 -10.83 -7.96
CA LEU A 72 6.38 -10.76 -6.50
C LEU A 72 7.47 -11.78 -6.08
N LEU A 73 7.09 -13.03 -5.81
CA LEU A 73 8.03 -14.11 -5.45
C LEU A 73 8.16 -15.18 -6.54
N THR A 74 7.07 -15.56 -7.23
CA THR A 74 7.07 -16.60 -8.29
C THR A 74 6.02 -16.39 -9.40
N THR A 75 5.16 -15.37 -9.28
CA THR A 75 4.03 -15.12 -10.19
C THR A 75 4.12 -13.72 -10.79
N GLY A 76 3.61 -13.58 -12.02
CA GLY A 76 3.43 -12.28 -12.68
C GLY A 76 2.55 -11.35 -11.84
N ASN A 77 2.91 -10.07 -11.79
CA ASN A 77 2.22 -9.05 -11.01
C ASN A 77 1.31 -8.21 -11.94
N PRO A 78 0.01 -8.52 -12.02
CA PRO A 78 -0.93 -7.74 -12.82
C PRO A 78 -1.13 -6.30 -12.30
N GLU A 79 -0.58 -5.97 -11.13
CA GLU A 79 -0.75 -4.65 -10.52
C GLU A 79 0.14 -3.58 -11.15
N VAL A 80 1.18 -3.93 -11.90
CA VAL A 80 2.15 -2.95 -12.42
C VAL A 80 1.46 -1.84 -13.23
N GLU A 81 0.56 -2.21 -14.14
CA GLU A 81 -0.15 -1.22 -14.98
C GLU A 81 -1.21 -0.43 -14.19
N ARG A 82 -1.89 -1.07 -13.24
CA ARG A 82 -2.84 -0.37 -12.35
C ARG A 82 -2.11 0.63 -11.45
N ASP A 83 -0.96 0.23 -10.90
CA ASP A 83 -0.11 1.06 -10.07
C ASP A 83 0.44 2.23 -10.85
N ARG A 84 0.96 1.99 -12.06
CA ARG A 84 1.42 3.06 -12.96
C ARG A 84 0.29 4.05 -13.24
N ALA A 85 -0.88 3.57 -13.64
CA ALA A 85 -2.02 4.43 -13.95
C ALA A 85 -2.49 5.25 -12.74
N LEU A 86 -2.47 4.68 -11.52
CA LEU A 86 -2.81 5.42 -10.31
C LEU A 86 -1.74 6.46 -9.96
N LEU A 87 -0.46 6.08 -9.99
CA LEU A 87 0.66 6.98 -9.69
C LEU A 87 0.68 8.16 -10.68
N ASP A 88 0.45 7.91 -11.97
CA ASP A 88 0.35 8.95 -12.99
C ASP A 88 -0.80 9.92 -12.71
N LYS A 89 -1.99 9.41 -12.35
CA LYS A 89 -3.14 10.26 -11.95
C LYS A 89 -2.85 11.13 -10.73
N LEU A 90 -2.02 10.64 -9.81
CA LEU A 90 -1.63 11.35 -8.59
C LEU A 90 -0.40 12.25 -8.80
N GLY A 91 0.22 12.25 -9.98
CA GLY A 91 1.46 12.98 -10.26
C GLY A 91 2.65 12.48 -9.44
N MET A 92 2.66 11.19 -9.09
CA MET A 92 3.71 10.55 -8.30
C MET A 92 4.66 9.78 -9.20
N TYR A 93 5.95 9.92 -8.97
CA TYR A 93 6.99 9.26 -9.76
C TYR A 93 7.92 8.47 -8.86
N PRO A 94 8.55 7.40 -9.39
CA PRO A 94 9.61 6.70 -8.68
C PRO A 94 10.67 7.68 -8.22
N PHE A 95 11.21 7.44 -7.04
CA PHE A 95 12.37 8.19 -6.56
C PHE A 95 13.54 7.87 -7.50
N ALA A 96 13.85 8.77 -8.44
CA ALA A 96 15.11 8.72 -9.17
C ALA A 96 16.19 9.24 -8.21
N GLU A 97 17.20 8.44 -7.90
CA GLU A 97 18.42 8.99 -7.31
C GLU A 97 18.98 10.01 -8.31
N GLN A 98 18.86 11.29 -7.99
CA GLN A 98 19.78 12.29 -8.54
C GLN A 98 21.16 11.91 -8.01
N HIS A 99 21.94 11.24 -8.85
CA HIS A 99 23.39 11.22 -8.75
C HIS A 99 23.94 12.44 -9.48
#